data_AF-A0A2H0FHJ5-F1
#
_entry.id   AF-A0A2H0FHJ5-F1
#
_cell.length_a   1.000
_cell.length_b   1.000
_cell.length_c   1.000
_cell.angle_alpha   90.00
_cell.angle_beta   90.00
_cell.angle_gamma   90.00
#
_symmetry.space_group_name_H-M   'P 1'
#
loop_
_entity.id
_entity.type
_entity.pdbx_description
1 polymer ?
#
loop_
_entity_poly.entity_id
_entity_poly.type
_entity_poly.pdbx_seq_one_letter_code
_entity_poly.pdbx_strand_id
1 'polypeptide(L)'
;MARPRVIKISKDKLRYFYLVKKLSPIEIARKFNCSGRTIFARLYEYKIPIRHDRERNDITEEKLRDLYLDKKMSIGKIAGMFKCSKGTIWAKLCQYNIDARTKSEANKGKYKIEIPEEIKSLYINDKLSISKIAKRFNCCCKSISQRLHDYNIATGIRKIEIPKKELEDLYIRNKMTIYQIGKKFGCDGVTILNRLNQYDIPIRKKGELRLEKYKVEIPKKEVKNLYIGKKIPVSKIKKIFNCSATTLRKRLERYGVPIRNISEALKGNPSPMKGKHHTEETRRKLSMLTVRQLASGKMKRKDTSIEIKIEEELKRNHICFQKLVSLCGITVPDFYLPNYRVAIYIDGDYWHNLPVVKHRDEKQNRILEQKGYQVLRFWEHEINRSASDCVKKVKEYINF
;
A
#
# COMPACT_ATOMS: atom_id res chain seq x y z
N MET A 1 9.61 -19.27 -0.88
CA MET A 1 9.23 -19.52 0.52
C MET A 1 10.46 -20.06 1.24
N ALA A 2 10.97 -19.39 2.27
CA ALA A 2 12.19 -19.80 2.96
C ALA A 2 11.93 -21.04 3.85
N ARG A 3 12.79 -22.06 3.76
CA ARG A 3 12.77 -23.22 4.68
C ARG A 3 13.07 -22.72 6.12
N PRO A 4 12.29 -23.13 7.14
CA PRO A 4 12.50 -22.66 8.51
C PRO A 4 13.83 -23.16 9.08
N ARG A 5 14.51 -22.30 9.87
CA ARG A 5 15.74 -22.62 10.62
C ARG A 5 15.56 -23.95 11.38
N VAL A 6 16.48 -24.88 11.21
CA VAL A 6 16.50 -26.15 11.96
C VAL A 6 16.93 -25.83 13.39
N ILE A 7 15.97 -25.51 14.24
CA ILE A 7 16.23 -25.29 15.66
C ILE A 7 16.34 -26.68 16.30
N LYS A 8 17.52 -26.98 16.87
CA LYS A 8 17.84 -28.23 17.56
C LYS A 8 17.30 -28.15 19.00
N ILE A 9 16.05 -28.55 19.21
CA ILE A 9 15.50 -28.80 20.55
C ILE A 9 15.59 -30.30 20.79
N SER A 10 16.28 -30.76 21.82
CA SER A 10 16.34 -32.20 22.12
C SER A 10 14.97 -32.73 22.56
N LYS A 11 14.70 -34.00 22.24
CA LYS A 11 13.46 -34.69 22.60
C LYS A 11 13.15 -34.58 24.10
N ASP A 12 14.16 -34.77 24.95
CA ASP A 12 14.00 -34.76 26.40
C ASP A 12 13.68 -33.36 26.94
N LYS A 13 14.35 -32.32 26.41
CA LYS A 13 14.03 -30.93 26.77
C LYS A 13 12.61 -30.56 26.34
N LEU A 14 12.21 -30.94 25.12
CA LEU A 14 10.86 -30.64 24.64
C LEU A 14 9.80 -31.38 25.46
N ARG A 15 10.04 -32.66 25.79
CA ARG A 15 9.16 -33.47 26.63
C ARG A 15 9.03 -32.89 28.04
N TYR A 16 10.14 -32.49 28.65
CA TYR A 16 10.15 -31.86 29.97
C TYR A 16 9.34 -30.56 29.98
N PHE A 17 9.57 -29.64 29.05
CA PHE A 17 8.83 -28.37 29.02
C PHE A 17 7.34 -28.56 28.71
N TYR A 18 7.00 -29.49 27.81
CA TYR A 18 5.63 -29.67 27.34
C TYR A 18 4.77 -30.53 28.28
N LEU A 19 5.27 -31.66 28.78
CA LEU A 19 4.51 -32.58 29.63
C LEU A 19 4.71 -32.33 31.13
N VAL A 20 5.95 -32.07 31.56
CA VAL A 20 6.26 -31.91 33.00
C VAL A 20 5.97 -30.48 33.48
N LYS A 21 6.52 -29.47 32.79
CA LYS A 21 6.27 -28.05 33.12
C LYS A 21 4.96 -27.50 32.54
N LYS A 22 4.20 -28.32 31.81
CA LYS A 22 2.90 -27.98 31.20
C LYS A 22 2.89 -26.69 30.34
N LEU A 23 4.02 -26.22 29.83
CA LEU A 23 4.10 -24.98 29.05
C LEU A 23 3.45 -25.12 27.68
N SER A 24 2.74 -24.08 27.23
CA SER A 24 2.13 -24.08 25.90
C SER A 24 3.19 -24.07 24.78
N PRO A 25 2.87 -24.59 23.59
CA PRO A 25 3.80 -24.55 22.45
C PRO A 25 4.29 -23.15 22.09
N ILE A 26 3.50 -22.10 22.39
CA ILE A 26 3.89 -20.70 22.16
C ILE A 26 4.91 -20.23 23.21
N GLU A 27 4.75 -20.61 24.48
CA GLU A 27 5.70 -20.27 25.55
C GLU A 27 7.03 -20.99 25.37
N ILE A 28 6.98 -22.27 24.99
CA ILE A 28 8.17 -23.04 24.59
C ILE A 28 8.83 -22.37 23.39
N ALA A 29 8.05 -21.93 22.41
CA ALA A 29 8.58 -21.28 21.22
C ALA A 29 9.36 -19.99 21.54
N ARG A 30 8.88 -19.18 22.48
CA ARG A 30 9.59 -17.98 22.96
C ARG A 30 10.92 -18.34 23.64
N LYS A 31 10.96 -19.39 24.45
CA LYS A 31 12.20 -19.85 25.13
C LYS A 31 13.28 -20.30 24.14
N PHE A 32 12.89 -20.91 23.03
CA PHE A 32 13.82 -21.41 22.02
C PHE A 32 13.96 -20.48 20.80
N ASN A 33 13.46 -19.23 20.91
CA ASN A 33 13.44 -18.22 19.85
C ASN A 33 12.99 -18.79 18.49
N CYS A 34 11.90 -19.56 18.52
CA CYS A 34 11.35 -20.26 17.36
C CYS A 34 9.87 -19.93 17.17
N SER A 35 9.28 -20.41 16.08
CA SER A 35 7.83 -20.27 15.88
C SER A 35 7.08 -21.37 16.62
N GLY A 36 5.87 -21.09 17.10
CA GLY A 36 5.00 -22.11 17.69
C GLY A 36 4.75 -23.30 16.75
N ARG A 37 4.73 -23.05 15.44
CA ARG A 37 4.61 -24.09 14.41
C ARG A 37 5.81 -25.03 14.38
N THR A 38 7.01 -24.51 14.65
CA THR A 38 8.23 -25.32 14.79
C THR A 38 8.12 -26.26 16.00
N ILE A 39 7.58 -25.78 17.12
CA ILE A 39 7.35 -26.62 18.31
C ILE A 39 6.34 -27.73 18.01
N PHE A 40 5.22 -27.42 17.36
CA PHE A 40 4.23 -28.42 16.95
C PHE A 40 4.83 -29.48 16.01
N ALA A 41 5.61 -29.06 15.01
CA ALA A 41 6.29 -29.98 14.11
C ALA A 41 7.23 -30.93 14.86
N ARG A 42 7.98 -30.43 15.85
CA ARG A 42 8.89 -31.25 16.68
C ARG A 42 8.16 -32.18 17.65
N LEU A 43 7.02 -31.74 18.22
CA LEU A 43 6.17 -32.63 19.03
C LEU A 43 5.69 -33.83 18.21
N TYR A 44 5.28 -33.59 16.96
CA TYR A 44 4.88 -34.64 16.03
C TYR A 44 6.06 -35.54 15.62
N GLU A 45 7.19 -34.96 15.21
CA GLU A 45 8.42 -35.68 14.82
C GLU A 45 8.92 -36.60 15.94
N TYR A 46 8.91 -36.13 17.19
CA TYR A 46 9.34 -36.90 18.35
C TYR A 46 8.26 -37.81 18.92
N LYS A 47 7.09 -37.89 18.29
CA LYS A 47 5.92 -38.66 18.73
C LYS A 47 5.55 -38.38 20.20
N ILE A 48 5.66 -37.12 20.62
CA ILE A 48 5.24 -36.68 21.94
C ILE A 48 3.71 -36.49 21.89
N PRO A 49 2.94 -37.12 22.79
CA PRO A 49 1.48 -37.05 22.75
C PRO A 49 1.02 -35.59 22.85
N ILE A 50 0.18 -35.18 21.89
CA ILE A 50 -0.40 -33.84 21.89
C ILE A 50 -1.34 -33.75 23.09
N ARG A 51 -1.11 -32.78 23.97
CA ARG A 51 -2.07 -32.44 25.02
C ARG A 51 -3.33 -31.93 24.33
N HIS A 52 -4.38 -32.74 24.33
CA HIS A 52 -5.73 -32.24 24.10
C HIS A 52 -6.02 -31.31 25.28
N ASP A 53 -6.01 -30.02 25.01
CA ASP A 53 -6.11 -28.96 26.00
C ASP A 53 -7.54 -28.96 26.57
N ARG A 54 -7.87 -29.93 27.42
CA ARG A 54 -9.17 -30.02 28.11
C ARG A 54 -9.41 -28.78 28.99
N GLU A 55 -8.34 -28.17 29.50
CA GLU A 55 -8.38 -26.96 30.35
C GLU A 55 -8.75 -25.68 29.57
N ARG A 56 -8.59 -25.62 28.23
CA ARG A 56 -9.02 -24.46 27.41
C ARG A 56 -10.54 -24.37 27.20
N ASN A 57 -11.28 -25.44 27.54
CA ASN A 57 -12.70 -25.59 27.21
C ASN A 57 -13.63 -25.59 28.44
N ASP A 58 -13.17 -25.19 29.63
CA ASP A 58 -13.99 -25.02 30.85
C ASP A 58 -14.92 -23.77 30.79
N ILE A 59 -15.45 -23.49 29.61
CA ILE A 59 -16.50 -22.51 29.40
C ILE A 59 -17.81 -23.27 29.57
N THR A 60 -18.27 -23.35 30.82
CA THR A 60 -19.59 -23.91 31.15
C THR A 60 -20.68 -22.99 30.64
N GLU A 61 -21.88 -23.55 30.44
CA GLU A 61 -23.04 -22.78 30.01
C GLU A 61 -23.37 -21.66 31.01
N GLU A 62 -23.36 -21.96 32.31
CA GLU A 62 -23.63 -20.99 33.38
C GLU A 62 -22.69 -19.79 33.34
N LYS A 63 -21.36 -20.02 33.27
CA LYS A 63 -20.36 -18.94 33.16
C LYS A 63 -20.57 -18.11 31.90
N LEU A 64 -20.92 -18.76 30.79
CA LEU A 64 -21.11 -18.06 29.52
C LEU A 64 -22.39 -17.21 29.52
N ARG A 65 -23.48 -17.71 30.13
CA ARG A 65 -24.72 -16.96 30.34
C ARG A 65 -24.51 -15.75 31.25
N ASP A 66 -23.88 -15.91 32.42
CA ASP A 66 -23.56 -14.81 33.33
C ASP A 66 -22.73 -13.72 32.63
N LEU A 67 -21.63 -14.10 31.97
CA LEU A 67 -20.73 -13.12 31.35
C LEU A 67 -21.36 -12.43 30.12
N TYR A 68 -22.13 -13.16 29.30
CA TYR A 68 -22.67 -12.64 28.03
C TYR A 68 -24.05 -11.98 28.17
N LEU A 69 -24.97 -12.61 28.91
CA LEU A 69 -26.35 -12.16 29.08
C LEU A 69 -26.49 -11.20 30.26
N ASP A 70 -25.93 -11.51 31.43
CA ASP A 70 -26.14 -10.71 32.65
C ASP A 70 -25.17 -9.53 32.71
N LYS A 71 -23.86 -9.82 32.66
CA LYS A 71 -22.78 -8.82 32.68
C LYS A 71 -22.57 -8.10 31.34
N LYS A 72 -23.33 -8.49 30.29
CA LYS A 72 -23.31 -7.90 28.93
C LYS A 72 -21.92 -7.75 28.31
N MET A 73 -20.94 -8.57 28.69
CA MET A 73 -19.55 -8.45 28.23
C MET A 73 -19.43 -8.79 26.74
N SER A 74 -18.49 -8.15 26.02
CA SER A 74 -18.30 -8.47 24.59
C SER A 74 -17.63 -9.85 24.40
N ILE A 75 -17.94 -10.52 23.29
CA ILE A 75 -17.30 -11.81 22.91
C ILE A 75 -15.78 -11.70 22.93
N GLY A 76 -15.23 -10.56 22.51
CA GLY A 76 -13.78 -10.33 22.55
C GLY A 76 -13.23 -10.27 23.97
N LYS A 77 -13.94 -9.65 24.92
CA LYS A 77 -13.53 -9.56 26.32
C LYS A 77 -13.60 -10.94 26.99
N ILE A 78 -14.68 -11.67 26.75
CA ILE A 78 -14.87 -13.06 27.22
C ILE A 78 -13.75 -13.95 26.67
N ALA A 79 -13.48 -13.88 25.36
CA ALA A 79 -12.39 -14.65 24.73
C ALA A 79 -11.02 -14.33 25.34
N GLY A 80 -10.77 -13.08 25.70
CA GLY A 80 -9.56 -12.67 26.42
C GLY A 80 -9.45 -13.29 27.81
N MET A 81 -10.54 -13.33 28.58
CA MET A 81 -10.57 -13.94 29.92
C MET A 81 -10.25 -15.44 29.87
N PHE A 82 -10.85 -16.16 28.93
CA PHE A 82 -10.63 -17.60 28.75
C PHE A 82 -9.41 -17.92 27.87
N LYS A 83 -8.62 -16.90 27.47
CA LYS A 83 -7.44 -17.04 26.60
C LYS A 83 -7.69 -17.89 25.34
N CYS A 84 -8.88 -17.76 24.77
CA CYS A 84 -9.33 -18.50 23.59
C CYS A 84 -9.63 -17.56 22.41
N SER A 85 -9.97 -18.13 21.25
CA SER A 85 -10.37 -17.31 20.11
C SER A 85 -11.81 -16.82 20.27
N LYS A 86 -12.16 -15.70 19.61
CA LYS A 86 -13.56 -15.23 19.52
C LYS A 86 -14.47 -16.29 18.90
N GLY A 87 -13.96 -17.04 17.92
CA GLY A 87 -14.68 -18.14 17.28
C GLY A 87 -14.98 -19.29 18.24
N THR A 88 -14.11 -19.54 19.22
CA THR A 88 -14.35 -20.56 20.27
C THR A 88 -15.52 -20.17 21.15
N ILE A 89 -15.58 -18.90 21.59
CA ILE A 89 -16.74 -18.40 22.36
C ILE A 89 -18.02 -18.46 21.53
N TRP A 90 -17.94 -18.08 20.25
CA TRP A 90 -19.10 -18.17 19.35
C TRP A 90 -19.60 -19.60 19.19
N ALA A 91 -18.70 -20.56 18.94
CA ALA A 91 -19.05 -21.97 18.84
C ALA A 91 -19.72 -22.48 20.13
N LYS A 92 -19.27 -22.01 21.30
CA LYS A 92 -19.89 -22.35 22.60
C LYS A 92 -21.27 -21.72 22.80
N LEU A 93 -21.47 -20.47 22.38
CA LEU A 93 -22.79 -19.83 22.38
C LEU A 93 -23.78 -20.64 21.51
N CYS A 94 -23.36 -21.05 20.31
CA CYS A 94 -24.16 -21.92 19.45
C CYS A 94 -24.41 -23.30 20.08
N GLN A 95 -23.38 -23.91 20.68
CA GLN A 95 -23.48 -25.22 21.32
C GLN A 95 -24.51 -25.21 22.46
N TYR A 96 -24.56 -24.15 23.27
CA TYR A 96 -25.49 -24.01 24.39
C TYR A 96 -26.80 -23.28 24.02
N ASN A 97 -27.03 -23.05 22.72
CA ASN A 97 -28.22 -22.38 22.20
C ASN A 97 -28.51 -21.01 22.86
N ILE A 98 -27.44 -20.21 23.04
CA ILE A 98 -27.53 -18.85 23.58
C ILE A 98 -27.61 -17.87 22.39
N ASP A 99 -28.72 -17.15 22.31
CA ASP A 99 -28.97 -16.21 21.22
C ASP A 99 -27.94 -15.08 21.17
N ALA A 100 -27.56 -14.74 19.94
CA ALA A 100 -26.68 -13.62 19.69
C ALA A 100 -27.42 -12.31 19.95
N ARG A 101 -26.81 -11.42 20.76
CA ARG A 101 -27.30 -10.05 20.93
C ARG A 101 -27.39 -9.35 19.58
N THR A 102 -28.45 -8.58 19.40
CA THR A 102 -28.60 -7.70 18.26
C THR A 102 -27.46 -6.68 18.22
N LYS A 103 -27.21 -6.12 17.04
CA LYS A 103 -26.21 -5.06 16.85
C LYS A 103 -26.49 -3.84 17.74
N SER A 104 -27.75 -3.57 18.08
CA SER A 104 -28.14 -2.47 18.97
C SER A 104 -27.71 -2.76 20.42
N GLU A 105 -28.06 -3.94 20.94
CA GLU A 105 -27.71 -4.36 22.30
C GLU A 105 -26.21 -4.47 22.53
N ALA A 106 -25.47 -4.97 21.54
CA ALA A 106 -24.01 -5.06 21.59
C ALA A 106 -23.31 -3.69 21.56
N ASN A 107 -23.98 -2.64 21.08
CA ASN A 107 -23.44 -1.28 20.99
C ASN A 107 -23.93 -0.35 22.13
N LYS A 108 -24.90 -0.78 22.95
CA LYS A 108 -25.42 0.00 24.07
C LYS A 108 -24.27 0.34 25.05
N GLY A 109 -23.99 1.64 25.22
CA GLY A 109 -22.91 2.15 26.09
C GLY A 109 -21.50 2.17 25.50
N LYS A 110 -21.26 1.62 24.31
CA LYS A 110 -19.92 1.53 23.68
C LYS A 110 -19.30 2.90 23.34
N TYR A 111 -20.14 3.90 23.14
CA TYR A 111 -19.76 5.28 22.82
C TYR A 111 -20.25 6.27 23.87
N LYS A 112 -20.40 5.84 25.12
CA LYS A 112 -20.78 6.74 26.22
C LYS A 112 -19.56 7.60 26.58
N ILE A 113 -19.30 8.62 25.77
CA ILE A 113 -18.32 9.66 26.06
C ILE A 113 -18.98 10.58 27.09
N GLU A 114 -18.32 10.82 28.21
CA GLU A 114 -18.70 11.90 29.11
C GLU A 114 -18.42 13.21 28.39
N ILE A 115 -19.49 13.83 27.93
CA ILE A 115 -19.45 15.08 27.21
C ILE A 115 -19.80 16.19 28.21
N PRO A 116 -18.93 17.21 28.39
CA PRO A 116 -19.15 18.32 29.31
C PRO A 116 -20.43 19.10 29.01
N GLU A 117 -21.01 19.70 30.05
CA GLU A 117 -22.22 20.54 29.98
C GLU A 117 -22.08 21.72 28.99
N GLU A 118 -20.84 22.15 28.74
CA GLU A 118 -20.46 23.16 27.76
C GLU A 118 -20.96 22.89 26.33
N ILE A 119 -21.22 21.64 25.92
CA ILE A 119 -21.74 21.38 24.58
C ILE A 119 -23.12 22.00 24.36
N LYS A 120 -23.95 22.06 25.41
CA LYS A 120 -25.25 22.72 25.37
C LYS A 120 -25.10 24.23 25.14
N SER A 121 -24.21 24.89 25.87
CA SER A 121 -23.97 26.34 25.70
C SER A 121 -23.33 26.65 24.34
N LEU A 122 -22.37 25.85 23.87
CA LEU A 122 -21.75 26.02 22.55
C LEU A 122 -22.75 25.85 21.39
N TYR A 123 -23.75 24.96 21.56
CA TYR A 123 -24.78 24.75 20.55
C TYR A 123 -25.89 25.81 20.62
N ILE A 124 -26.40 26.12 21.81
CA ILE A 124 -27.55 27.03 22.00
C ILE A 124 -27.11 28.50 21.99
N ASN A 125 -26.11 28.87 22.79
CA ASN A 125 -25.70 30.27 23.00
C ASN A 125 -24.76 30.72 21.88
N ASP A 126 -23.66 30.00 21.67
CA ASP A 126 -22.63 30.38 20.68
C ASP A 126 -23.03 30.03 19.25
N LYS A 127 -24.17 29.34 19.08
CA LYS A 127 -24.73 28.96 17.79
C LYS A 127 -23.69 28.25 16.91
N LEU A 128 -22.80 27.42 17.47
CA LEU A 128 -21.87 26.62 16.67
C LEU A 128 -22.57 25.45 15.98
N SER A 129 -22.05 25.06 14.80
CA SER A 129 -22.55 23.88 14.10
C SER A 129 -22.03 22.59 14.75
N ILE A 130 -22.80 21.51 14.65
CA ILE A 130 -22.41 20.17 15.16
C ILE A 130 -21.03 19.78 14.63
N SER A 131 -20.71 20.11 13.38
CA SER A 131 -19.39 19.85 12.79
C SER A 131 -18.25 20.66 13.45
N LYS A 132 -18.49 21.95 13.76
CA LYS A 132 -17.50 22.78 14.48
C LYS A 132 -17.29 22.29 15.90
N ILE A 133 -18.38 21.93 16.60
CA ILE A 133 -18.31 21.36 17.96
C ILE A 133 -17.56 20.03 17.93
N ALA A 134 -17.89 19.14 16.98
CA ALA A 134 -17.24 17.84 16.83
C ALA A 134 -15.72 17.99 16.59
N LYS A 135 -15.30 18.97 15.78
CA LYS A 135 -13.88 19.29 15.59
C LYS A 135 -13.23 19.80 16.88
N ARG A 136 -13.90 20.70 17.62
CA ARG A 136 -13.37 21.26 18.88
C ARG A 136 -13.09 20.18 19.92
N PHE A 137 -13.97 19.18 20.01
CA PHE A 137 -13.83 18.06 20.95
C PHE A 137 -13.19 16.81 20.33
N ASN A 138 -12.62 16.92 19.13
CA ASN A 138 -11.99 15.82 18.41
C ASN A 138 -12.82 14.52 18.38
N CYS A 139 -14.13 14.65 18.12
CA CYS A 139 -15.06 13.53 18.07
C CYS A 139 -15.86 13.55 16.76
N CYS A 140 -16.64 12.50 16.51
CA CYS A 140 -17.47 12.46 15.31
C CYS A 140 -18.78 13.24 15.51
N CYS A 141 -19.32 13.81 14.43
CA CYS A 141 -20.57 14.57 14.45
C CYS A 141 -21.75 13.77 15.02
N LYS A 142 -21.74 12.44 14.81
CA LYS A 142 -22.78 11.54 15.33
C LYS A 142 -22.79 11.47 16.86
N SER A 143 -21.61 11.51 17.50
CA SER A 143 -21.51 11.55 18.96
C SER A 143 -22.10 12.83 19.53
N ILE A 144 -21.80 13.99 18.91
CA ILE A 144 -22.38 15.27 19.32
C ILE A 144 -23.90 15.29 19.10
N SER A 145 -24.38 14.83 17.94
CA SER A 145 -25.81 14.78 17.63
C SER A 145 -26.57 13.85 18.59
N GLN A 146 -26.02 12.69 18.91
CA GLN A 146 -26.63 11.75 19.86
C GLN A 146 -26.69 12.36 21.26
N ARG A 147 -25.64 13.06 21.69
CA ARG A 147 -25.62 13.69 23.01
C ARG A 147 -26.59 14.86 23.12
N LEU A 148 -26.72 15.68 22.08
CA LEU A 148 -27.74 16.73 22.04
C LEU A 148 -29.16 16.13 22.12
N HIS A 149 -29.40 15.00 21.46
CA HIS A 149 -30.65 14.24 21.61
C HIS A 149 -30.86 13.71 23.03
N ASP A 150 -29.81 13.18 23.69
CA ASP A 150 -29.91 12.72 25.08
C ASP A 150 -30.30 13.85 26.06
N TYR A 151 -29.96 15.11 25.73
CA TYR A 151 -30.40 16.32 26.45
C TYR A 151 -31.74 16.88 25.96
N ASN A 152 -32.49 16.15 25.12
CA ASN A 152 -33.73 16.59 24.47
C ASN A 152 -33.58 17.90 23.66
N ILE A 153 -32.39 18.17 23.12
CA ILE A 153 -32.14 19.33 22.26
C ILE A 153 -32.39 18.92 20.80
N ALA A 154 -33.40 19.54 20.18
CA ALA A 154 -33.71 19.29 18.78
C ALA A 154 -32.56 19.74 17.87
N THR A 155 -31.87 18.78 17.27
CA THR A 155 -30.84 19.05 16.25
C THR A 155 -31.45 19.16 14.86
N GLY A 156 -32.23 20.22 14.62
CA GLY A 156 -32.76 20.52 13.29
C GLY A 156 -31.67 21.05 12.34
N ILE A 157 -31.87 20.87 11.03
CA ILE A 157 -31.12 21.63 10.03
C ILE A 157 -31.44 23.10 10.28
N ARG A 158 -30.46 23.87 10.75
CA ARG A 158 -30.64 25.33 10.90
C ARG A 158 -30.98 25.91 9.54
N LYS A 159 -32.22 26.37 9.38
CA LYS A 159 -32.65 27.07 8.18
C LYS A 159 -31.90 28.40 8.17
N ILE A 160 -30.97 28.53 7.23
CA ILE A 160 -30.40 29.84 6.91
C ILE A 160 -31.51 30.57 6.16
N GLU A 161 -32.02 31.62 6.81
CA GLU A 161 -33.02 32.51 6.24
C GLU A 161 -32.29 33.51 5.35
N ILE A 162 -32.69 33.54 4.09
CA ILE A 162 -32.16 34.45 3.08
C ILE A 162 -33.38 35.14 2.51
N PRO A 163 -33.59 36.44 2.79
CA PRO A 163 -34.75 37.16 2.30
C PRO A 163 -34.84 37.08 0.76
N LYS A 164 -36.05 36.87 0.23
CA LYS A 164 -36.30 36.75 -1.22
C LYS A 164 -35.69 37.93 -1.99
N LYS A 165 -35.94 39.16 -1.54
CA LYS A 165 -35.42 40.39 -2.15
C LYS A 165 -33.89 40.42 -2.19
N GLU A 166 -33.23 40.06 -1.10
CA GLU A 166 -31.76 40.05 -1.07
C GLU A 166 -31.19 38.95 -1.99
N LEU A 167 -31.84 37.78 -2.04
CA LEU A 167 -31.41 36.69 -2.92
C LEU A 167 -31.59 37.07 -4.40
N GLU A 168 -32.72 37.69 -4.77
CA GLU A 168 -32.96 38.23 -6.11
C GLU A 168 -31.92 39.27 -6.49
N ASP A 169 -31.55 40.16 -5.57
CA ASP A 169 -30.59 41.23 -5.83
C ASP A 169 -29.20 40.68 -6.09
N LEU A 170 -28.75 39.75 -5.25
CA LEU A 170 -27.44 39.13 -5.40
C LEU A 170 -27.38 38.22 -6.62
N TYR A 171 -28.45 37.46 -6.88
CA TYR A 171 -28.52 36.55 -8.01
C TYR A 171 -28.75 37.32 -9.31
N ILE A 172 -29.90 37.94 -9.49
CA ILE A 172 -30.31 38.55 -10.76
C ILE A 172 -29.51 39.84 -11.03
N ARG A 173 -29.53 40.82 -10.11
CA ARG A 173 -28.94 42.16 -10.37
C ARG A 173 -27.41 42.13 -10.35
N ASN A 174 -26.83 41.60 -9.26
CA ASN A 174 -25.39 41.56 -9.06
C ASN A 174 -24.70 40.38 -9.76
N LYS A 175 -25.49 39.52 -10.42
CA LYS A 175 -25.01 38.39 -11.21
C LYS A 175 -24.09 37.42 -10.46
N MET A 176 -24.19 37.31 -9.13
CA MET A 176 -23.36 36.41 -8.34
C MET A 176 -23.73 34.94 -8.58
N THR A 177 -22.74 34.06 -8.51
CA THR A 177 -22.96 32.60 -8.59
C THR A 177 -23.55 32.06 -7.28
N ILE A 178 -24.29 30.95 -7.34
CA ILE A 178 -24.85 30.28 -6.15
C ILE A 178 -23.78 29.95 -5.10
N TYR A 179 -22.54 29.69 -5.51
CA TYR A 179 -21.42 29.41 -4.60
C TYR A 179 -20.86 30.69 -3.94
N GLN A 180 -20.79 31.80 -4.68
CA GLN A 180 -20.39 33.09 -4.10
C GLN A 180 -21.44 33.58 -3.10
N ILE A 181 -22.72 33.46 -3.44
CA ILE A 181 -23.84 33.75 -2.53
C ILE A 181 -23.77 32.82 -1.33
N GLY A 182 -23.57 31.52 -1.54
CA GLY A 182 -23.42 30.54 -0.45
C GLY A 182 -22.30 30.92 0.52
N LYS A 183 -21.13 31.30 0.00
CA LYS A 183 -20.01 31.77 0.81
C LYS A 183 -20.36 33.03 1.61
N LYS A 184 -21.11 33.99 1.02
CA LYS A 184 -21.58 35.20 1.71
C LYS A 184 -22.48 34.86 2.91
N PHE A 185 -23.40 33.91 2.75
CA PHE A 185 -24.34 33.50 3.80
C PHE A 185 -23.84 32.32 4.67
N GLY A 186 -22.59 31.89 4.51
CA GLY A 186 -22.04 30.76 5.26
C GLY A 186 -22.75 29.41 5.01
N CYS A 187 -23.34 29.23 3.82
CA CYS A 187 -24.05 28.02 3.41
C CYS A 187 -23.47 27.42 2.13
N ASP A 188 -23.84 26.17 1.84
CA ASP A 188 -23.45 25.54 0.57
C ASP A 188 -24.29 26.10 -0.59
N GLY A 189 -23.73 26.11 -1.80
CA GLY A 189 -24.40 26.59 -3.01
C GLY A 189 -25.70 25.83 -3.31
N VAL A 190 -25.81 24.57 -2.89
CA VAL A 190 -27.05 23.78 -2.97
C VAL A 190 -28.16 24.39 -2.10
N THR A 191 -27.82 24.97 -0.94
CA THR A 191 -28.80 25.67 -0.09
C THR A 191 -29.38 26.88 -0.81
N ILE A 192 -28.52 27.65 -1.49
CA ILE A 192 -28.95 28.77 -2.33
C ILE A 192 -29.83 28.29 -3.48
N LEU A 193 -29.46 27.20 -4.15
CA LEU A 193 -30.27 26.63 -5.22
C LEU A 193 -31.67 26.24 -4.74
N ASN A 194 -31.77 25.59 -3.58
CA ASN A 194 -33.05 25.24 -2.97
C ASN A 194 -33.89 26.48 -2.64
N ARG A 195 -33.26 27.59 -2.21
CA ARG A 195 -33.94 28.86 -1.94
C ARG A 195 -34.41 29.56 -3.21
N LEU A 196 -33.62 29.51 -4.28
CA LEU A 196 -34.03 30.02 -5.60
C LEU A 196 -35.28 29.30 -6.09
N ASN A 197 -35.30 27.95 -6.00
CA ASN A 197 -36.49 27.16 -6.31
C ASN A 197 -37.68 27.49 -5.40
N GLN A 198 -37.45 27.62 -4.09
CA GLN A 198 -38.52 27.93 -3.12
C GLN A 198 -39.19 29.29 -3.40
N TYR A 199 -38.45 30.26 -3.93
CA TYR A 199 -38.97 31.60 -4.24
C TYR A 199 -39.37 31.79 -5.71
N ASP A 200 -39.35 30.70 -6.49
CA ASP A 200 -39.62 30.68 -7.93
C ASP A 200 -38.71 31.63 -8.74
N ILE A 201 -37.45 31.78 -8.30
CA ILE A 201 -36.45 32.58 -8.99
C ILE A 201 -35.83 31.74 -10.12
N PRO A 202 -35.89 32.18 -11.39
CA PRO A 202 -35.41 31.40 -12.53
C PRO A 202 -33.93 30.98 -12.40
N ILE A 203 -33.67 29.67 -12.48
CA ILE A 203 -32.30 29.15 -12.45
C ILE A 203 -31.63 29.42 -13.81
N ARG A 204 -30.49 30.10 -13.76
CA ARG A 204 -29.66 30.36 -14.93
C ARG A 204 -29.16 29.08 -15.59
N LYS A 205 -29.17 29.05 -16.91
CA LYS A 205 -28.64 27.94 -17.70
C LYS A 205 -27.15 27.79 -17.45
N LYS A 206 -26.68 26.54 -17.49
CA LYS A 206 -25.26 26.22 -17.28
C LYS A 206 -24.38 26.97 -18.29
N GLY A 207 -23.55 27.89 -17.79
CA GLY A 207 -22.62 28.68 -18.61
C GLY A 207 -23.10 30.07 -19.02
N GLU A 208 -24.31 30.48 -18.61
CA GLU A 208 -24.89 31.79 -18.91
C GLU A 208 -24.09 32.97 -18.32
N LEU A 209 -23.50 32.77 -17.14
CA LEU A 209 -22.67 33.78 -16.45
C LEU A 209 -21.20 33.78 -16.86
N ARG A 210 -20.85 33.36 -18.06
CA ARG A 210 -19.47 33.45 -18.49
C ARG A 210 -19.12 34.93 -18.65
N LEU A 211 -18.58 35.53 -17.59
CA LEU A 211 -18.07 36.89 -17.52
C LEU A 211 -17.27 37.19 -18.81
N GLU A 212 -17.49 38.35 -19.43
CA GLU A 212 -16.83 38.76 -20.68
C GLU A 212 -15.30 38.63 -20.56
N LYS A 213 -14.75 38.94 -19.37
CA LYS A 213 -13.34 38.75 -18.98
C LYS A 213 -12.79 37.32 -19.18
N TYR A 214 -13.64 36.30 -19.15
CA TYR A 214 -13.27 34.87 -19.29
C TYR A 214 -13.83 34.23 -20.57
N LYS A 215 -14.39 35.05 -21.47
CA LYS A 215 -14.74 34.64 -22.82
C LYS A 215 -13.45 34.56 -23.63
N VAL A 216 -13.00 33.33 -23.88
CA VAL A 216 -11.79 33.10 -24.67
C VAL A 216 -12.17 33.07 -26.14
N GLU A 217 -11.80 34.12 -26.85
CA GLU A 217 -11.89 34.17 -28.30
C GLU A 217 -10.75 33.39 -28.93
N ILE A 218 -11.10 32.47 -29.82
CA ILE A 218 -10.14 31.58 -30.49
C ILE A 218 -10.55 31.56 -31.97
N PRO A 219 -10.02 32.46 -32.80
CA PRO A 219 -10.41 32.57 -34.21
C PRO A 219 -10.09 31.30 -35.00
N LYS A 220 -11.04 30.84 -35.84
CA LYS A 220 -10.90 29.60 -36.63
C LYS A 220 -9.68 29.65 -37.55
N LYS A 221 -9.48 30.77 -38.26
CA LYS A 221 -8.40 30.95 -39.24
C LYS A 221 -7.03 30.88 -38.58
N GLU A 222 -6.85 31.62 -37.49
CA GLU A 222 -5.57 31.67 -36.76
C GLU A 222 -5.21 30.34 -36.14
N VAL A 223 -6.14 29.70 -35.43
CA VAL A 223 -5.87 28.41 -34.78
C VAL A 223 -5.65 27.30 -35.78
N LYS A 224 -6.36 27.30 -36.90
CA LYS A 224 -6.11 26.35 -37.99
C LYS A 224 -4.73 26.57 -38.61
N ASN A 225 -4.29 27.81 -38.82
CA ASN A 225 -2.95 28.11 -39.34
C ASN A 225 -1.85 27.68 -38.35
N LEU A 226 -1.97 28.04 -37.07
CA LEU A 226 -0.99 27.68 -36.04
C LEU A 226 -0.91 26.16 -35.83
N TYR A 227 -2.06 25.48 -35.88
CA TYR A 227 -2.14 24.04 -35.66
C TYR A 227 -1.80 23.21 -36.92
N ILE A 228 -2.41 23.46 -38.08
CA ILE A 228 -2.15 22.65 -39.27
C ILE A 228 -0.91 23.17 -40.03
N GLY A 229 -0.88 24.48 -40.32
CA GLY A 229 0.17 25.10 -41.13
C GLY A 229 1.53 25.09 -40.42
N LYS A 230 1.62 25.77 -39.27
CA LYS A 230 2.88 25.89 -38.51
C LYS A 230 3.19 24.66 -37.63
N LYS A 231 2.31 23.66 -37.59
CA LYS A 231 2.44 22.42 -36.78
C LYS A 231 2.75 22.65 -35.30
N ILE A 232 2.38 23.80 -34.73
CA ILE A 232 2.69 24.14 -33.34
C ILE A 232 1.94 23.20 -32.37
N PRO A 233 2.56 22.72 -31.27
CA PRO A 233 1.88 21.92 -30.26
C PRO A 233 0.77 22.67 -29.51
N VAL A 234 -0.28 21.94 -29.10
CA VAL A 234 -1.41 22.46 -28.30
C VAL A 234 -0.91 23.18 -27.03
N SER A 235 0.18 22.73 -26.43
CA SER A 235 0.77 23.33 -25.23
C SER A 235 1.28 24.77 -25.46
N LYS A 236 1.84 25.06 -26.64
CA LYS A 236 2.28 26.41 -27.01
C LYS A 236 1.08 27.27 -27.43
N ILE A 237 0.18 26.73 -28.26
CA ILE A 237 -1.01 27.45 -28.72
C ILE A 237 -1.92 27.85 -27.54
N LYS A 238 -2.06 26.99 -26.53
CA LYS A 238 -2.79 27.29 -25.28
C LYS A 238 -2.31 28.60 -24.64
N LYS A 239 -0.99 28.82 -24.60
CA LYS A 239 -0.38 30.02 -23.99
C LYS A 239 -0.68 31.26 -24.83
N ILE A 240 -0.64 31.16 -26.15
CA ILE A 240 -0.95 32.25 -27.08
C ILE A 240 -2.38 32.77 -26.84
N PHE A 241 -3.36 31.88 -26.77
CA PHE A 241 -4.77 32.25 -26.57
C PHE A 241 -5.19 32.32 -25.10
N ASN A 242 -4.25 32.27 -24.15
CA ASN A 242 -4.50 32.26 -22.71
C ASN A 242 -5.71 31.39 -22.29
N CYS A 243 -5.76 30.14 -22.77
CA CYS A 243 -6.91 29.27 -22.60
C CYS A 243 -6.55 27.96 -21.91
N SER A 244 -7.52 27.06 -21.68
CA SER A 244 -7.21 25.69 -21.23
C SER A 244 -6.90 24.80 -22.44
N ALA A 245 -6.07 23.76 -22.26
CA ALA A 245 -5.82 22.79 -23.34
C ALA A 245 -7.12 22.10 -23.81
N THR A 246 -8.04 21.88 -22.88
CA THR A 246 -9.38 21.33 -23.15
C THR A 246 -10.23 22.29 -23.97
N THR A 247 -10.20 23.59 -23.65
CA THR A 247 -10.90 24.63 -24.42
C THR A 247 -10.41 24.65 -25.86
N LEU A 248 -9.08 24.63 -26.05
CA LEU A 248 -8.48 24.63 -27.38
C LEU A 248 -8.81 23.36 -28.18
N ARG A 249 -8.77 22.18 -27.55
CA ARG A 249 -9.16 20.91 -28.19
C ARG A 249 -10.63 20.91 -28.63
N LYS A 250 -11.54 21.31 -27.74
CA LYS A 250 -12.98 21.44 -28.07
C LYS A 250 -13.20 22.43 -29.21
N ARG A 251 -12.42 23.50 -29.28
CA ARG A 251 -12.51 24.49 -30.37
C ARG A 251 -12.00 23.92 -31.70
N LEU A 252 -10.88 23.20 -31.69
CA LEU A 252 -10.36 22.50 -32.87
C LEU A 252 -11.38 21.48 -33.42
N GLU A 253 -11.97 20.68 -32.53
CA GLU A 253 -13.02 19.72 -32.86
C GLU A 253 -14.25 20.41 -33.46
N ARG A 254 -14.75 21.48 -32.82
CA ARG A 254 -15.86 22.29 -33.35
C ARG A 254 -15.57 22.89 -34.73
N TYR A 255 -14.30 23.15 -35.04
CA TYR A 255 -13.86 23.68 -36.32
C TYR A 255 -13.57 22.60 -37.37
N GLY A 256 -13.79 21.32 -37.03
CA GLY A 256 -13.53 20.18 -37.93
C GLY A 256 -12.04 19.94 -38.15
N VAL A 257 -11.18 20.34 -37.21
CA VAL A 257 -9.73 20.13 -37.30
C VAL A 257 -9.38 18.82 -36.59
N PRO A 258 -8.82 17.82 -37.30
CA PRO A 258 -8.47 16.53 -36.69
C PRO A 258 -7.38 16.70 -35.64
N ILE A 259 -7.55 16.04 -34.49
CA ILE A 259 -6.58 16.08 -33.40
C ILE A 259 -5.43 15.12 -33.74
N ARG A 260 -4.22 15.66 -33.84
CA ARG A 260 -2.98 14.88 -34.03
C ARG A 260 -2.81 13.83 -32.94
N ASN A 261 -2.33 12.65 -33.32
CA ASN A 261 -1.96 11.61 -32.37
C ASN A 261 -0.70 12.03 -31.57
N ILE A 262 -0.40 11.30 -30.50
CA ILE A 262 0.72 11.63 -29.59
C ILE A 262 2.06 11.63 -30.33
N SER A 263 2.27 10.68 -31.25
CA SER A 263 3.52 10.56 -32.02
C SER A 263 3.74 11.78 -32.92
N GLU A 264 2.73 12.19 -33.67
CA GLU A 264 2.75 13.39 -34.51
C GLU A 264 2.93 14.67 -33.72
N ALA A 265 2.34 14.75 -32.52
CA ALA A 265 2.49 15.90 -31.64
C ALA A 265 3.90 16.01 -31.01
N LEU A 266 4.57 14.87 -30.83
CA LEU A 266 5.92 14.79 -30.25
C LEU A 266 7.05 14.81 -31.29
N LYS A 267 6.75 14.62 -32.59
CA LYS A 267 7.76 14.63 -33.66
C LYS A 267 8.59 15.93 -33.62
N GLY A 268 9.91 15.81 -33.40
CA GLY A 268 10.84 16.93 -33.27
C GLY A 268 10.97 17.56 -31.87
N ASN A 269 10.15 17.14 -30.89
CA ASN A 269 10.30 17.56 -29.50
C ASN A 269 10.91 16.42 -28.66
N PRO A 270 11.85 16.71 -27.74
CA PRO A 270 12.38 15.70 -26.85
C PRO A 270 11.27 15.14 -25.94
N SER A 271 11.36 13.84 -25.63
CA SER A 271 10.47 13.21 -24.66
C SER A 271 10.48 14.01 -23.34
N PRO A 272 9.33 14.16 -22.65
CA PRO A 272 9.28 14.73 -21.29
C PRO A 272 10.13 13.99 -20.25
N MET A 273 10.63 12.79 -20.58
CA MET A 273 11.54 11.99 -19.78
C MET A 273 13.01 12.10 -20.21
N LYS A 274 13.33 12.80 -21.31
CA LYS A 274 14.71 12.99 -21.76
C LYS A 274 15.50 13.72 -20.68
N GLY A 275 16.61 13.12 -20.22
CA GLY A 275 17.46 13.67 -19.15
C GLY A 275 16.95 13.45 -17.72
N LYS A 276 15.77 12.84 -17.53
CA LYS A 276 15.30 12.47 -16.18
C LYS A 276 15.88 11.12 -15.78
N HIS A 277 16.67 11.11 -14.71
CA HIS A 277 17.19 9.88 -14.14
C HIS A 277 16.28 9.37 -13.02
N HIS A 278 16.15 8.04 -12.94
CA HIS A 278 15.48 7.41 -11.81
C HIS A 278 16.17 7.75 -10.49
N THR A 279 15.37 7.99 -9.45
CA THR A 279 15.87 8.13 -8.08
C THR A 279 16.59 6.86 -7.64
N GLU A 280 17.50 6.96 -6.67
CA GLU A 280 18.24 5.79 -6.15
C GLU A 280 17.29 4.70 -5.63
N GLU A 281 16.22 5.10 -4.94
CA GLU A 281 15.17 4.19 -4.48
C GLU A 281 14.49 3.45 -5.65
N THR A 282 14.19 4.17 -6.74
CA THR A 282 13.57 3.58 -7.93
C THR A 282 14.53 2.60 -8.62
N ARG A 283 15.81 2.96 -8.76
CA ARG A 283 16.85 2.05 -9.29
C ARG A 283 16.99 0.80 -8.42
N ARG A 284 16.93 0.94 -7.10
CA ARG A 284 16.97 -0.18 -6.15
C ARG A 284 15.76 -1.10 -6.29
N LYS A 285 14.54 -0.54 -6.41
CA LYS A 285 13.31 -1.30 -6.65
C LYS A 285 13.38 -2.06 -7.98
N LEU A 286 13.80 -1.39 -9.06
CA LEU A 286 14.00 -2.01 -10.37
C LEU A 286 15.03 -3.16 -10.29
N SER A 287 16.16 -2.94 -9.64
CA SER A 287 17.19 -3.98 -9.43
C SER A 287 16.64 -5.20 -8.67
N MET A 288 15.95 -4.98 -7.55
CA MET A 288 15.32 -6.06 -6.79
C MET A 288 14.27 -6.83 -7.60
N LEU A 289 13.51 -6.14 -8.45
CA LEU A 289 12.54 -6.78 -9.35
C LEU A 289 13.25 -7.66 -10.39
N THR A 290 14.34 -7.18 -10.99
CA THR A 290 15.15 -7.96 -11.94
C THR A 290 15.71 -9.22 -11.29
N VAL A 291 16.29 -9.11 -10.10
CA VAL A 291 16.80 -10.26 -9.32
C VAL A 291 15.70 -11.29 -9.07
N ARG A 292 14.49 -10.85 -8.70
CA ARG A 292 13.34 -11.74 -8.48
C ARG A 292 12.89 -12.41 -9.77
N GLN A 293 12.84 -11.67 -10.88
CA GLN A 293 12.40 -12.21 -12.17
C GLN A 293 13.36 -13.28 -12.68
N LEU A 294 14.67 -13.04 -12.58
CA LEU A 294 15.72 -14.01 -12.92
C LEU A 294 15.61 -15.28 -12.05
N ALA A 295 15.53 -15.13 -10.73
CA ALA A 295 15.41 -16.26 -9.81
C ALA A 295 14.09 -17.05 -9.96
N SER A 296 13.03 -16.40 -10.47
CA SER A 296 11.75 -17.06 -10.76
C SER A 296 11.70 -17.80 -12.10
N GLY A 297 12.75 -17.69 -12.93
CA GLY A 297 12.78 -18.26 -14.28
C GLY A 297 11.84 -17.56 -15.29
N LYS A 298 11.14 -16.50 -14.88
CA LYS A 298 10.27 -15.69 -15.77
C LYS A 298 11.06 -14.92 -16.82
N MET A 299 12.31 -14.58 -16.51
CA MET A 299 13.24 -13.95 -17.44
C MET A 299 14.36 -14.94 -17.75
N LYS A 300 14.41 -15.42 -18.99
CA LYS A 300 15.49 -16.29 -19.47
C LYS A 300 16.55 -15.43 -20.17
N ARG A 301 17.80 -15.52 -19.73
CA ARG A 301 18.95 -15.06 -20.50
C ARG A 301 19.52 -16.24 -21.27
N LYS A 302 20.09 -15.98 -22.44
CA LYS A 302 20.93 -16.97 -23.13
C LYS A 302 22.28 -16.97 -22.43
N ASP A 303 22.76 -18.15 -22.07
CA ASP A 303 24.08 -18.32 -21.47
C ASP A 303 25.16 -17.87 -22.48
N THR A 304 26.18 -17.19 -21.99
CA THR A 304 27.31 -16.74 -22.83
C THR A 304 28.27 -17.90 -23.13
N SER A 305 29.09 -17.77 -24.17
CA SER A 305 30.07 -18.80 -24.54
C SER A 305 31.07 -19.12 -23.41
N ILE A 306 31.45 -18.09 -22.63
CA ILE A 306 32.32 -18.22 -21.45
C ILE A 306 31.63 -18.91 -20.27
N GLU A 307 30.34 -18.63 -20.04
CA GLU A 307 29.55 -19.35 -19.02
C GLU A 307 29.43 -20.84 -19.35
N ILE A 308 29.20 -21.18 -20.62
CA ILE A 308 29.14 -22.58 -21.07
C ILE A 308 30.48 -23.29 -20.83
N LYS A 309 31.61 -22.66 -21.16
CA LYS A 309 32.94 -23.24 -20.94
C LYS A 309 33.20 -23.57 -19.48
N ILE A 310 32.88 -22.66 -18.56
CA ILE A 310 33.05 -22.89 -17.12
C ILE A 310 32.04 -23.94 -16.63
N GLU A 311 30.81 -23.94 -17.13
CA GLU A 311 29.82 -24.95 -16.77
C GLU A 311 30.28 -26.36 -17.12
N GLU A 312 30.78 -26.57 -18.32
CA GLU A 312 31.32 -27.85 -18.77
C GLU A 312 32.49 -28.29 -17.90
N GLU A 313 33.39 -27.36 -17.58
CA GLU A 313 34.57 -27.67 -16.78
C GLU A 313 34.21 -28.00 -15.32
N LEU A 314 33.24 -27.29 -14.72
CA LEU A 314 32.71 -27.63 -13.40
C LEU A 314 32.06 -29.03 -13.39
N LYS A 315 31.33 -29.39 -14.46
CA LYS A 315 30.71 -30.72 -14.61
C LYS A 315 31.76 -31.82 -14.76
N ARG A 316 32.79 -31.64 -15.59
CA ARG A 316 33.90 -32.59 -15.76
C ARG A 316 34.61 -32.88 -14.45
N ASN A 317 34.68 -31.88 -13.57
CA ASN A 317 35.32 -31.99 -12.27
C ASN A 317 34.37 -32.41 -11.14
N HIS A 318 33.14 -32.84 -11.46
CA HIS A 318 32.11 -33.29 -10.51
C HIS A 318 31.75 -32.26 -9.43
N ILE A 319 31.88 -30.97 -9.72
CA ILE A 319 31.54 -29.89 -8.79
C ILE A 319 30.06 -29.57 -8.93
N CYS A 320 29.30 -29.78 -7.85
CA CYS A 320 27.86 -29.47 -7.82
C CYS A 320 27.63 -27.95 -7.67
N PHE A 321 26.88 -27.37 -8.60
CA PHE A 321 26.52 -25.95 -8.61
C PHE A 321 25.02 -25.74 -8.87
N GLN A 322 24.54 -24.52 -8.59
CA GLN A 322 23.20 -24.04 -8.89
C GLN A 322 23.27 -22.75 -9.70
N LYS A 323 22.47 -22.66 -10.77
CA LYS A 323 22.26 -21.43 -11.53
C LYS A 323 21.01 -20.69 -11.03
N LEU A 324 20.94 -19.38 -11.31
CA LEU A 324 19.75 -18.54 -11.07
C LEU A 324 19.30 -18.45 -9.59
N VAL A 325 20.23 -18.62 -8.64
CA VAL A 325 19.91 -18.53 -7.21
C VAL A 325 20.01 -17.08 -6.74
N SER A 326 18.93 -16.53 -6.18
CA SER A 326 19.02 -15.21 -5.54
C SER A 326 19.80 -15.30 -4.23
N LEU A 327 21.00 -14.71 -4.22
CA LEU A 327 21.78 -14.54 -3.01
C LEU A 327 21.38 -13.24 -2.32
N CYS A 328 20.92 -13.39 -1.08
CA CYS A 328 20.59 -12.30 -0.17
C CYS A 328 19.50 -11.32 -0.65
N GLY A 329 18.77 -11.64 -1.74
CA GLY A 329 17.84 -10.72 -2.40
C GLY A 329 18.53 -9.54 -3.09
N ILE A 330 19.84 -9.62 -3.30
CA ILE A 330 20.69 -8.51 -3.77
C ILE A 330 21.23 -8.81 -5.17
N THR A 331 21.64 -10.06 -5.41
CA THR A 331 22.30 -10.47 -6.64
C THR A 331 21.95 -11.92 -6.98
N VAL A 332 22.23 -12.29 -8.22
CA VAL A 332 22.17 -13.66 -8.73
C VAL A 332 23.55 -13.92 -9.33
N PRO A 333 24.39 -14.79 -8.74
CA PRO A 333 25.64 -15.21 -9.37
C PRO A 333 25.37 -16.11 -10.58
N ASP A 334 26.37 -16.21 -11.45
CA ASP A 334 26.32 -17.09 -12.62
C ASP A 334 26.33 -18.56 -12.16
N PHE A 335 27.20 -18.88 -11.20
CA PHE A 335 27.21 -20.16 -10.51
C PHE A 335 27.27 -19.99 -8.99
N TYR A 336 26.48 -20.78 -8.27
CA TYR A 336 26.51 -20.83 -6.81
C TYR A 336 26.80 -22.25 -6.33
N LEU A 337 27.76 -22.41 -5.43
CA LEU A 337 28.13 -23.69 -4.80
C LEU A 337 27.59 -23.68 -3.36
N PRO A 338 26.42 -24.29 -3.09
CA PRO A 338 25.72 -24.15 -1.80
C PRO A 338 26.48 -24.75 -0.63
N ASN A 339 27.17 -25.87 -0.87
CA ASN A 339 27.88 -26.61 0.17
C ASN A 339 29.04 -25.80 0.76
N TYR A 340 29.68 -24.96 -0.06
CA TYR A 340 30.85 -24.16 0.29
C TYR A 340 30.53 -22.67 0.45
N ARG A 341 29.28 -22.26 0.18
CA ARG A 341 28.84 -20.85 0.14
C ARG A 341 29.68 -19.97 -0.79
N VAL A 342 30.16 -20.55 -1.89
CA VAL A 342 30.95 -19.83 -2.90
C VAL A 342 30.02 -19.33 -4.02
N ALA A 343 30.09 -18.04 -4.31
CA ALA A 343 29.43 -17.38 -5.43
C ALA A 343 30.45 -17.08 -6.52
N ILE A 344 30.24 -17.60 -7.73
CA ILE A 344 31.11 -17.42 -8.89
C ILE A 344 30.44 -16.48 -9.87
N TYR A 345 31.18 -15.44 -10.28
CA TYR A 345 30.81 -14.51 -11.33
C TYR A 345 31.74 -14.64 -12.52
N ILE A 346 31.18 -14.51 -13.72
CA ILE A 346 31.89 -14.50 -14.98
C ILE A 346 31.77 -13.10 -15.58
N ASP A 347 32.88 -12.37 -15.51
CA ASP A 347 32.92 -10.96 -15.88
C ASP A 347 33.48 -10.81 -17.30
N GLY A 348 32.67 -10.21 -18.19
CA GLY A 348 33.12 -9.84 -19.54
C GLY A 348 34.06 -8.64 -19.51
N ASP A 349 35.17 -8.71 -20.24
CA ASP A 349 36.26 -7.73 -20.17
C ASP A 349 35.83 -6.30 -20.52
N TYR A 350 34.89 -6.17 -21.46
CA TYR A 350 34.40 -4.87 -21.91
C TYR A 350 33.51 -4.16 -20.88
N TRP A 351 32.51 -4.87 -20.34
CA TRP A 351 31.48 -4.25 -19.50
C TRP A 351 31.94 -3.98 -18.07
N HIS A 352 32.79 -4.85 -17.52
CA HIS A 352 33.25 -4.76 -16.13
C HIS A 352 34.41 -3.78 -15.93
N ASN A 353 34.99 -3.27 -17.03
CA ASN A 353 36.00 -2.22 -16.95
C ASN A 353 35.43 -0.81 -16.72
N LEU A 354 34.11 -0.60 -16.87
CA LEU A 354 33.47 0.70 -16.64
C LEU A 354 33.47 1.07 -15.14
N PRO A 355 33.87 2.31 -14.75
CA PRO A 355 33.97 2.72 -13.34
C PRO A 355 32.70 2.49 -12.51
N VAL A 356 31.53 2.71 -13.11
CA VAL A 356 30.22 2.52 -12.45
C VAL A 356 29.95 1.04 -12.14
N VAL A 357 30.43 0.13 -12.98
CA VAL A 357 30.28 -1.32 -12.80
C VAL A 357 31.23 -1.81 -11.70
N LYS A 358 32.48 -1.35 -11.70
CA LYS A 358 33.46 -1.64 -10.64
C LYS A 358 32.94 -1.29 -9.24
N HIS A 359 32.43 -0.06 -9.06
CA HIS A 359 31.84 0.36 -7.77
C HIS A 359 30.66 -0.52 -7.34
N ARG A 360 29.85 -0.98 -8.31
CA ARG A 360 28.71 -1.88 -8.02
C ARG A 360 29.20 -3.27 -7.62
N ASP A 361 30.18 -3.81 -8.33
CA ASP A 361 30.77 -5.12 -8.06
C ASP A 361 31.46 -5.16 -6.70
N GLU A 362 32.22 -4.12 -6.34
CA GLU A 362 32.82 -3.98 -5.01
C GLU A 362 31.78 -3.94 -3.90
N LYS A 363 30.71 -3.16 -4.08
CA LYS A 363 29.60 -3.08 -3.11
C LYS A 363 28.91 -4.44 -2.96
N GLN A 364 28.73 -5.16 -4.06
CA GLN A 364 28.15 -6.49 -4.07
C GLN A 364 29.02 -7.50 -3.34
N ASN A 365 30.33 -7.52 -3.62
CA ASN A 365 31.30 -8.38 -2.97
C ASN A 365 31.29 -8.15 -1.46
N ARG A 366 31.40 -6.88 -1.01
CA ARG A 366 31.37 -6.50 0.40
C ARG A 366 30.12 -6.99 1.12
N ILE A 367 28.95 -6.90 0.49
CA ILE A 367 27.70 -7.34 1.12
C ILE A 367 27.61 -8.88 1.19
N LEU A 368 28.13 -9.59 0.19
CA LEU A 368 28.17 -11.05 0.20
C LEU A 368 29.16 -11.57 1.25
N GLU A 369 30.35 -10.99 1.32
CA GLU A 369 31.40 -11.31 2.29
C GLU A 369 30.93 -11.05 3.72
N GLN A 370 30.29 -9.90 4.00
CA GLN A 370 29.67 -9.61 5.30
C GLN A 370 28.61 -10.63 5.72
N LYS A 371 28.02 -11.35 4.76
CA LYS A 371 27.03 -12.41 5.00
C LYS A 371 27.62 -13.82 4.99
N GLY A 372 28.94 -13.93 4.95
CA GLY A 372 29.69 -15.19 5.01
C GLY A 372 29.63 -15.99 3.71
N TYR A 373 29.57 -15.30 2.57
CA TYR A 373 29.78 -15.90 1.25
C TYR A 373 31.19 -15.56 0.75
N GLN A 374 31.83 -16.53 0.10
CA GLN A 374 33.05 -16.27 -0.66
C GLN A 374 32.67 -15.88 -2.09
N VAL A 375 33.36 -14.88 -2.64
CA VAL A 375 33.09 -14.38 -3.99
C VAL A 375 34.30 -14.60 -4.87
N LEU A 376 34.12 -15.38 -5.94
CA LEU A 376 35.12 -15.59 -6.99
C LEU A 376 34.63 -14.92 -8.27
N ARG A 377 35.52 -14.17 -8.92
CA ARG A 377 35.25 -13.52 -10.20
C ARG A 377 36.31 -13.96 -11.20
N PHE A 378 35.89 -14.46 -12.35
CA PHE A 378 36.76 -14.87 -13.44
C PHE A 378 36.50 -13.99 -14.65
N TRP A 379 37.58 -13.46 -15.23
CA TRP A 379 37.48 -12.59 -16.39
C TRP A 379 37.41 -13.40 -17.68
N GLU A 380 36.76 -12.84 -18.70
CA GLU A 380 36.61 -13.46 -20.03
C GLU A 380 37.95 -13.92 -20.62
N HIS A 381 38.99 -13.08 -20.59
CA HIS A 381 40.32 -13.46 -21.05
C HIS A 381 40.96 -14.60 -20.24
N GLU A 382 40.70 -14.71 -18.93
CA GLU A 382 41.20 -15.81 -18.10
C GLU A 382 40.53 -17.13 -18.49
N ILE A 383 39.20 -17.11 -18.68
CA ILE A 383 38.40 -18.28 -19.08
C ILE A 383 38.78 -18.73 -20.49
N ASN A 384 38.98 -17.79 -21.40
CA ASN A 384 39.36 -18.09 -22.78
C ASN A 384 40.79 -18.62 -22.89
N ARG A 385 41.69 -18.22 -21.99
CA ARG A 385 43.04 -18.79 -21.90
C ARG A 385 43.00 -20.21 -21.35
N SER A 386 42.32 -20.43 -20.22
CA SER A 386 42.22 -21.74 -19.59
C SER A 386 41.07 -21.79 -18.59
N ALA A 387 39.95 -22.39 -19.00
CA ALA A 387 38.83 -22.68 -18.10
C ALA A 387 39.22 -23.67 -16.99
N SER A 388 40.15 -24.59 -17.30
CA SER A 388 40.66 -25.59 -16.34
C SER A 388 41.39 -24.91 -15.17
N ASP A 389 42.21 -23.89 -15.43
CA ASP A 389 42.90 -23.14 -14.36
C ASP A 389 41.92 -22.38 -13.47
N CYS A 390 40.84 -21.85 -14.05
CA CYS A 390 39.77 -21.20 -13.28
C CYS A 390 39.10 -22.20 -12.34
N VAL A 391 38.77 -23.40 -12.83
CA VAL A 391 38.17 -24.46 -11.99
C VAL A 391 39.18 -25.02 -10.97
N LYS A 392 40.47 -25.06 -11.27
CA LYS A 392 41.51 -25.40 -10.30
C LYS A 392 41.53 -24.43 -9.13
N LYS A 393 41.44 -23.12 -9.39
CA LYS A 393 41.24 -22.11 -8.33
C LYS A 393 39.97 -22.40 -7.52
N VAL A 394 38.85 -22.74 -8.16
CA VAL A 394 37.63 -23.13 -7.43
C VAL A 394 37.88 -24.34 -6.52
N LYS A 395 38.63 -25.35 -7.01
CA LYS A 395 38.99 -26.55 -6.22
C LYS A 395 39.81 -26.22 -4.98
N GLU A 396 40.79 -25.32 -5.10
CA GLU A 396 41.61 -24.89 -3.97
C GLU A 396 40.77 -24.26 -2.85
N TYR A 397 39.68 -23.56 -3.20
CA TYR A 397 38.77 -22.95 -2.23
C TYR A 397 37.79 -23.92 -1.57
N ILE A 398 37.43 -25.02 -2.22
CA ILE A 398 36.45 -25.99 -1.69
C ILE A 398 37.10 -27.15 -0.93
N ASN A 399 38.41 -27.36 -1.08
CA ASN A 399 39.18 -28.41 -0.41
C ASN A 399 39.85 -27.92 0.90
N PHE A 400 39.61 -26.68 1.30
CA PHE A 400 39.92 -26.10 2.61
C PHE A 400 38.68 -26.13 3.51
#